data_AF-A0A2S6NF79-F1
#
_entry.id   AF-A0A2S6NF79-F1
#
_cell.length_a   1.000
_cell.length_b   1.000
_cell.length_c   1.000
_cell.angle_alpha   90.00
_cell.angle_beta   90.00
_cell.angle_gamma   90.00
#
_symmetry.space_group_name_H-M   'P 1'
#
loop_
_entity.id
_entity.type
_entity.pdbx_description
1 polymer ?
#
loop_
_entity_poly.entity_id
_entity_poly.type
_entity_poly.pdbx_seq_one_letter_code
_entity_poly.pdbx_strand_id
1 'polypeptide(L)'
;MMMPAAIDDLDSFHEAILRQGELISDKLNMLRLEHYPPNATKGLRSFSLAEVAYFLGVTPSNIKKLHLEGKGPVPTTSISGRRTYTAEQMLELRQYLDRHGRADFKNYVPHRRTGESLQVVAVVNFKGGSGKTTTAAHLAQHLALTGHRVLAIDLDPQASLSALHGIQPELDKNPSLYEALRYDKDRKPITEVIRPTNFPGLDIVPANLELQEYEYDTPIAATNKASADGRMFFTRITAALREVDDRYDVVVIDCPPQLGYLTLTALTASTSALITIHPQMLDVMSMSQFLLMLGGILRSISQAGAEVRMKWFRYMVTRYEPTDGPQAQMVGFMQALFPKQMLTNPMLKSTAISDAGITNQTLYEIERSQFTRGTYDRALDALNAVNEEIVDLIHRAWGRK
;
A
#
# COMPACT_ATOMS: atom_id res chain seq x y z
N MET A 1 -12.71 -55.94 42.35
CA MET A 1 -13.69 -54.84 42.13
C MET A 1 -13.10 -53.63 42.85
N MET A 2 -12.63 -52.56 42.21
CA MET A 2 -13.06 -51.90 40.98
C MET A 2 -11.85 -51.08 40.45
N MET A 3 -11.58 -51.11 39.13
CA MET A 3 -10.51 -50.33 38.49
C MET A 3 -10.88 -48.84 38.44
N PRO A 4 -9.91 -47.90 38.45
CA PRO A 4 -10.19 -46.51 38.13
C PRO A 4 -10.46 -46.36 36.63
N ALA A 5 -11.49 -45.58 36.31
CA ALA A 5 -11.94 -45.30 34.96
C ALA A 5 -10.83 -44.61 34.14
N ALA A 6 -10.74 -45.01 32.88
CA ALA A 6 -9.86 -44.43 31.88
C ALA A 6 -10.17 -42.94 31.68
N ILE A 7 -9.09 -42.15 31.58
CA ILE A 7 -9.11 -40.77 31.11
C ILE A 7 -9.35 -40.84 29.61
N ASP A 8 -10.58 -40.61 29.18
CA ASP A 8 -10.96 -40.44 27.78
C ASP A 8 -11.53 -39.03 27.64
N ASP A 9 -10.67 -38.07 27.33
CA ASP A 9 -11.07 -36.80 26.73
C ASP A 9 -9.88 -36.26 25.93
N LEU A 10 -9.53 -37.01 24.89
CA LEU A 10 -8.75 -36.47 23.79
C LEU A 10 -9.75 -35.75 22.89
N ASP A 11 -10.04 -34.48 23.17
CA ASP A 11 -10.55 -33.54 22.17
C ASP A 11 -9.79 -33.81 20.87
N SER A 12 -10.50 -33.99 19.76
CA SER A 12 -9.82 -34.23 18.49
C SER A 12 -8.84 -33.08 18.25
N PHE A 13 -7.67 -33.36 17.67
CA PHE A 13 -6.65 -32.32 17.45
C PHE A 13 -7.22 -31.05 16.79
N HIS A 14 -8.21 -31.21 15.91
CA HIS A 14 -8.93 -30.11 15.27
C HIS A 14 -9.77 -29.29 16.26
N GLU A 15 -10.53 -29.93 17.15
CA GLU A 15 -11.29 -29.24 18.21
C GLU A 15 -10.39 -28.52 19.21
N ALA A 16 -9.27 -29.15 19.59
CA ALA A 16 -8.27 -28.54 20.46
C ALA A 16 -7.66 -27.28 19.82
N ILE A 17 -7.33 -27.32 18.52
CA ILE A 17 -6.82 -26.14 17.79
C ILE A 17 -7.89 -25.05 17.69
N LEU A 18 -9.13 -25.38 17.33
CA LEU A 18 -10.22 -24.40 17.21
C LEU A 18 -10.46 -23.69 18.54
N ARG A 19 -10.56 -24.45 19.64
CA ARG A 19 -10.75 -23.91 20.99
C ARG A 19 -9.58 -23.04 21.44
N GLN A 20 -8.34 -23.43 21.12
CA GLN A 20 -7.17 -22.61 21.41
C GLN A 20 -7.18 -21.31 20.60
N GLY A 21 -7.56 -21.37 19.32
CA GLY A 21 -7.72 -20.20 18.46
C GLY A 21 -8.76 -19.23 18.99
N GLU A 22 -9.94 -19.72 19.39
CA GLU A 22 -11.00 -18.91 20.00
C GLU A 22 -10.52 -18.23 21.30
N LEU A 23 -9.86 -18.98 22.19
CA LEU A 23 -9.35 -18.45 23.45
C LEU A 23 -8.31 -17.32 23.25
N ILE A 24 -7.42 -17.48 22.26
CA ILE A 24 -6.43 -16.45 21.91
C ILE A 24 -7.14 -15.21 21.36
N SER A 25 -8.08 -15.40 20.44
CA SER A 25 -8.87 -14.31 19.83
C SER A 25 -9.63 -13.51 20.89
N ASP A 26 -10.32 -14.18 21.81
CA ASP A 26 -11.07 -13.53 22.89
C ASP A 26 -10.16 -12.71 23.81
N LYS A 27 -8.99 -13.24 24.18
CA LYS A 27 -8.02 -12.50 25.00
C LYS A 27 -7.45 -11.28 24.28
N LEU A 28 -7.14 -11.42 22.99
CA LEU A 28 -6.67 -10.29 22.18
C LEU A 28 -7.74 -9.20 22.07
N ASN A 29 -9.02 -9.58 21.93
CA ASN A 29 -10.14 -8.64 21.89
C ASN A 29 -10.37 -7.94 23.25
N MET A 30 -10.18 -8.62 24.38
CA MET A 30 -10.22 -7.99 25.71
C MET A 30 -9.09 -6.97 25.89
N LEU A 31 -7.85 -7.34 25.54
CA LEU A 31 -6.71 -6.42 25.57
C LEU A 31 -6.92 -5.19 24.67
N ARG A 32 -7.61 -5.35 23.53
CA ARG A 32 -8.02 -4.24 22.68
C ARG A 32 -8.94 -3.27 23.43
N LEU A 33 -10.00 -3.74 24.06
CA LEU A 33 -10.95 -2.86 24.76
C LEU A 33 -10.28 -2.05 25.88
N GLU A 34 -9.24 -2.60 26.51
CA GLU A 34 -8.44 -1.90 27.53
C GLU A 34 -7.51 -0.83 26.95
N HIS A 35 -6.92 -1.06 25.78
CA HIS A 35 -5.92 -0.15 25.18
C HIS A 35 -6.48 0.79 24.08
N TYR A 36 -7.57 0.40 23.40
CA TYR A 36 -8.16 1.06 22.25
C TYR A 36 -9.70 0.88 22.25
N PRO A 37 -10.48 1.87 22.75
CA PRO A 37 -11.93 1.76 22.77
C PRO A 37 -12.50 1.58 21.35
N PRO A 38 -13.67 0.91 21.19
CA PRO A 38 -14.19 0.47 19.88
C PRO A 38 -14.48 1.60 18.89
N ASN A 39 -14.56 2.85 19.35
CA ASN A 39 -14.76 4.04 18.51
C ASN A 39 -13.47 4.82 18.24
N ALA A 40 -12.30 4.33 18.68
CA ALA A 40 -11.01 4.97 18.43
C ALA A 40 -10.66 4.86 16.95
N THR A 41 -10.86 5.95 16.21
CA THR A 41 -10.38 6.08 14.84
C THR A 41 -8.93 6.54 14.87
N LYS A 42 -8.10 5.96 13.99
CA LYS A 42 -6.72 6.39 13.84
C LYS A 42 -6.71 7.87 13.41
N GLY A 43 -6.05 8.73 14.18
CA GLY A 43 -5.88 10.14 13.82
C GLY A 43 -4.72 10.35 12.85
N LEU A 44 -4.65 11.54 12.26
CA LEU A 44 -3.48 12.01 11.51
C LEU A 44 -2.96 13.30 12.15
N ARG A 45 -1.64 13.43 12.26
CA ARG A 45 -1.02 14.62 12.83
C ARG A 45 -1.23 15.85 11.94
N SER A 46 -0.98 17.04 12.51
CA SER A 46 -0.88 18.26 11.71
C SER A 46 0.50 18.38 11.05
N PHE A 47 0.53 19.05 9.91
CA PHE A 47 1.73 19.29 9.12
C PHE A 47 2.21 20.73 9.30
N SER A 48 3.51 20.90 9.45
CA SER A 48 4.14 22.22 9.53
C SER A 48 4.02 22.98 8.20
N LEU A 49 4.13 24.30 8.26
CA LEU A 49 4.15 25.15 7.05
C LEU A 49 5.15 24.69 5.98
N ALA A 50 6.31 24.14 6.39
CA ALA A 50 7.33 23.65 5.47
C ALA A 50 6.90 22.38 4.75
N GLU A 51 6.31 21.43 5.47
CA GLU A 51 5.77 20.18 4.90
C GLU A 51 4.59 20.46 3.97
N VAL A 52 3.68 21.34 4.38
CA VAL A 52 2.56 21.79 3.55
C VAL A 52 3.07 22.39 2.25
N ALA A 53 4.04 23.31 2.32
CA ALA A 53 4.63 23.91 1.14
C ALA A 53 5.27 22.86 0.20
N TYR A 54 5.99 21.90 0.77
CA TYR A 54 6.59 20.78 0.05
C TYR A 54 5.53 19.96 -0.71
N PHE A 55 4.51 19.44 -0.02
CA PHE A 55 3.48 18.61 -0.66
C PHE A 55 2.64 19.38 -1.69
N LEU A 56 2.42 20.68 -1.49
CA LEU A 56 1.67 21.53 -2.43
C LEU A 56 2.54 22.03 -3.59
N GLY A 57 3.85 21.78 -3.60
CA GLY A 57 4.76 22.25 -4.64
C GLY A 57 4.89 23.78 -4.67
N VAL A 58 4.80 24.45 -3.52
CA VAL A 58 4.91 25.91 -3.40
C VAL A 58 5.92 26.31 -2.33
N THR A 59 6.21 27.61 -2.22
CA THR A 59 7.10 28.10 -1.16
C THR A 59 6.33 28.32 0.16
N PRO A 60 6.97 28.12 1.33
CA PRO A 60 6.36 28.44 2.62
C PRO A 60 5.90 29.89 2.73
N SER A 61 6.62 30.82 2.09
CA SER A 61 6.27 32.24 2.01
C SER A 61 4.96 32.48 1.26
N ASN A 62 4.68 31.71 0.20
CA ASN A 62 3.42 31.80 -0.53
C ASN A 62 2.23 31.38 0.35
N ILE A 63 2.34 30.23 1.02
CA ILE A 63 1.31 29.75 1.96
C ILE A 63 1.07 30.77 3.07
N LYS A 64 2.15 31.32 3.66
CA LYS A 64 2.07 32.35 4.70
C LYS A 64 1.36 33.60 4.20
N LYS A 65 1.68 34.04 2.97
CA LYS A 65 1.04 35.21 2.34
C LYS A 65 -0.46 34.99 2.16
N LEU A 66 -0.87 33.82 1.63
CA LEU A 66 -2.29 33.48 1.48
C LEU A 66 -3.05 33.57 2.81
N HIS A 67 -2.49 32.98 3.86
CA HIS A 67 -3.07 33.07 5.20
C HIS A 67 -3.20 34.53 5.69
N LEU A 68 -2.16 35.36 5.52
CA LEU A 68 -2.19 36.77 5.93
C LEU A 68 -3.20 37.62 5.13
N GLU A 69 -3.47 37.23 3.89
CA GLU A 69 -4.50 37.84 3.04
C GLU A 69 -5.90 37.29 3.31
N GLY A 70 -6.07 36.37 4.27
CA GLY A 70 -7.35 35.74 4.59
C GLY A 70 -7.84 34.77 3.50
N LYS A 71 -6.93 34.18 2.73
CA LYS A 71 -7.22 33.29 1.61
C LYS A 71 -6.91 31.83 1.97
N GLY A 72 -7.84 30.93 1.65
CA GLY A 72 -7.73 29.51 1.95
C GLY A 72 -8.10 29.17 3.40
N PRO A 73 -7.80 27.95 3.87
CA PRO A 73 -8.13 27.51 5.23
C PRO A 73 -7.30 28.23 6.29
N VAL A 74 -7.87 28.36 7.49
CA VAL A 74 -7.22 28.97 8.65
C VAL A 74 -6.37 27.93 9.39
N PRO A 75 -5.04 28.07 9.46
CA PRO A 75 -4.17 27.17 10.19
C PRO A 75 -4.32 27.33 11.69
N THR A 76 -3.97 26.26 12.41
CA THR A 76 -3.68 26.37 13.84
C THR A 76 -2.36 27.13 14.01
N THR A 77 -2.36 28.18 14.83
CA THR A 77 -1.18 29.00 15.10
C THR A 77 -0.78 28.86 16.57
N SER A 78 0.46 28.44 16.82
CA SER A 78 1.01 28.36 18.18
C SER A 78 1.27 29.74 18.77
N ILE A 79 1.47 29.80 20.10
CA ILE A 79 1.90 31.02 20.81
C ILE A 79 3.21 31.60 20.23
N SER A 80 4.10 30.73 19.74
CA SER A 80 5.34 31.12 19.06
C SER A 80 5.17 31.54 17.60
N GLY A 81 3.94 31.62 17.09
CA GLY A 81 3.62 32.03 15.72
C GLY A 81 3.86 30.96 14.66
N ARG A 82 4.12 29.70 15.05
CA ARG A 82 4.25 28.57 14.12
C ARG A 82 2.86 28.17 13.63
N ARG A 83 2.75 27.89 12.33
CA ARG A 83 1.51 27.48 11.67
C ARG A 83 1.56 25.99 11.35
N THR A 84 0.47 25.31 11.65
CA THR A 84 0.24 23.91 11.28
C THR A 84 -1.11 23.76 10.60
N TYR A 85 -1.21 22.81 9.67
CA TYR A 85 -2.41 22.51 8.90
C TYR A 85 -2.76 21.03 9.02
N THR A 86 -4.03 20.69 9.03
CA THR A 86 -4.46 19.28 8.86
C THR A 86 -4.36 18.86 7.39
N ALA A 87 -4.44 17.56 7.11
CA ALA A 87 -4.42 17.07 5.74
C ALA A 87 -5.65 17.53 4.93
N GLU A 88 -6.81 17.71 5.56
CA GLU A 88 -8.02 18.25 4.92
C GLU A 88 -7.78 19.70 4.50
N GLN A 89 -7.19 20.50 5.39
CA GLN A 89 -6.81 21.87 5.07
C GLN A 89 -5.75 21.93 3.95
N MET A 90 -4.85 20.95 3.86
CA MET A 90 -3.92 20.85 2.74
C MET A 90 -4.67 20.62 1.42
N LEU A 91 -5.69 19.76 1.39
CA LEU A 91 -6.53 19.55 0.20
C LEU A 91 -7.34 20.80 -0.17
N GLU A 92 -7.96 21.47 0.81
CA GLU A 92 -8.67 22.73 0.58
C GLU A 92 -7.76 23.80 -0.02
N LEU A 93 -6.54 23.92 0.53
CA LEU A 93 -5.55 24.87 0.04
C LEU A 93 -5.07 24.50 -1.37
N ARG A 94 -4.89 23.22 -1.67
CA ARG A 94 -4.57 22.72 -3.01
C ARG A 94 -5.66 23.10 -4.02
N GLN A 95 -6.93 22.87 -3.69
CA GLN A 95 -8.06 23.27 -4.53
C GLN A 95 -8.17 24.80 -4.70
N TYR A 96 -7.80 25.56 -3.66
CA TYR A 96 -7.73 27.01 -3.75
C TYR A 96 -6.65 27.46 -4.74
N LEU A 97 -5.44 26.90 -4.63
CA LEU A 97 -4.31 27.16 -5.52
C LEU A 97 -4.61 26.75 -6.96
N ASP A 98 -5.30 25.63 -7.18
CA ASP A 98 -5.67 25.18 -8.53
C ASP A 98 -6.60 26.17 -9.24
N ARG A 99 -7.57 26.71 -8.49
CA ARG A 99 -8.56 27.69 -9.02
C ARG A 99 -7.98 29.10 -9.22
N HIS A 100 -7.12 29.56 -8.31
CA HIS A 100 -6.67 30.96 -8.25
C HIS A 100 -5.18 31.15 -8.56
N GLY A 101 -4.45 30.05 -8.71
CA GLY A 101 -3.01 30.04 -8.99
C GLY A 101 -2.69 30.54 -10.40
N ARG A 102 -1.39 30.71 -10.64
CA ARG A 102 -0.91 31.16 -11.96
C ARG A 102 -1.17 30.08 -13.01
N ALA A 103 -1.49 30.52 -14.23
CA ALA A 103 -1.79 29.63 -15.36
C ALA A 103 -0.69 28.59 -15.62
N ASP A 104 0.57 28.96 -15.40
CA ASP A 104 1.74 28.10 -15.64
C ASP A 104 1.84 26.93 -14.64
N PHE A 105 1.14 27.01 -13.50
CA PHE A 105 1.16 26.00 -12.42
C PHE A 105 -0.23 25.36 -12.18
N LYS A 106 -1.16 25.44 -13.14
CA LYS A 106 -2.58 25.01 -13.05
C LYS A 106 -2.84 23.50 -12.84
N ASN A 107 -1.88 22.75 -12.32
CA ASN A 107 -2.03 21.32 -12.01
C ASN A 107 -1.71 21.06 -10.53
N TYR A 108 -2.21 21.91 -9.64
CA TYR A 108 -2.06 21.68 -8.21
C TYR A 108 -2.89 20.47 -7.78
N VAL A 109 -4.03 20.23 -8.45
CA VAL A 109 -4.82 19.01 -8.34
C VAL A 109 -4.35 18.02 -9.42
N PRO A 110 -3.61 16.95 -9.06
CA PRO A 110 -2.98 16.07 -10.03
C PRO A 110 -3.90 15.00 -10.61
N HIS A 111 -5.22 15.12 -10.44
CA HIS A 111 -6.22 14.13 -10.85
C HIS A 111 -6.09 13.76 -12.34
N ARG A 112 -6.55 12.56 -12.68
CA ARG A 112 -6.62 12.09 -14.06
C ARG A 112 -7.48 13.01 -14.92
N ARG A 113 -6.98 13.29 -16.12
CA ARG A 113 -7.66 14.03 -17.18
C ARG A 113 -8.43 13.07 -18.08
N THR A 114 -9.37 13.60 -18.85
CA THR A 114 -10.09 12.81 -19.85
C THR A 114 -9.12 12.11 -20.80
N GLY A 115 -9.24 10.78 -20.92
CA GLY A 115 -8.37 9.93 -21.75
C GLY A 115 -7.18 9.32 -21.00
N GLU A 116 -6.88 9.75 -19.78
CA GLU A 116 -5.86 9.11 -18.95
C GLU A 116 -6.44 7.88 -18.21
N SER A 117 -5.78 6.74 -18.35
CA SER A 117 -6.24 5.48 -17.73
C SER A 117 -5.88 5.42 -16.24
N LEU A 118 -6.66 4.66 -15.45
CA LEU A 118 -6.31 4.34 -14.05
C LEU A 118 -4.89 3.76 -14.00
N GLN A 119 -4.06 4.20 -13.06
CA GLN A 119 -2.74 3.59 -12.83
C GLN A 119 -2.84 2.62 -11.67
N VAL A 120 -2.55 1.35 -11.93
CA VAL A 120 -2.59 0.28 -10.94
C VAL A 120 -1.16 -0.19 -10.73
N VAL A 121 -0.60 0.10 -9.56
CA VAL A 121 0.80 -0.18 -9.20
C VAL A 121 0.82 -1.32 -8.20
N ALA A 122 1.24 -2.51 -8.64
CA ALA A 122 1.49 -3.63 -7.74
C ALA A 122 2.89 -3.55 -7.14
N VAL A 123 2.96 -3.59 -5.81
CA VAL A 123 4.21 -3.73 -5.07
C VAL A 123 4.43 -5.21 -4.80
N VAL A 124 5.47 -5.78 -5.40
CA VAL A 124 5.72 -7.22 -5.39
C VAL A 124 7.13 -7.54 -4.94
N ASN A 125 7.24 -8.67 -4.23
CA ASN A 125 8.49 -9.30 -3.82
C ASN A 125 8.19 -10.64 -3.14
N PHE A 126 9.11 -11.58 -3.28
CA PHE A 126 8.92 -13.00 -3.07
C PHE A 126 9.70 -13.52 -1.86
N LYS A 127 10.20 -12.58 -1.05
CA LYS A 127 10.71 -12.83 0.30
C LYS A 127 9.93 -11.99 1.31
N GLY A 128 9.60 -12.58 2.45
CA GLY A 128 9.07 -11.85 3.61
C GLY A 128 10.08 -10.80 4.11
N GLY A 129 9.60 -9.68 4.65
CA GLY A 129 10.48 -8.65 5.25
C GLY A 129 11.30 -7.82 4.24
N SER A 130 10.87 -7.79 2.98
CA SER A 130 11.49 -7.06 1.88
C SER A 130 10.96 -5.63 1.67
N GLY A 131 10.17 -5.13 2.61
CA GLY A 131 9.65 -3.76 2.59
C GLY A 131 8.47 -3.51 1.66
N LYS A 132 7.77 -4.53 1.16
CA LYS A 132 6.57 -4.38 0.28
C LYS A 132 5.48 -3.53 0.92
N THR A 133 4.89 -3.98 2.01
CA THR A 133 3.83 -3.30 2.74
C THR A 133 4.25 -1.90 3.15
N THR A 134 5.47 -1.74 3.68
CA THR A 134 6.01 -0.43 4.01
C THR A 134 6.06 0.48 2.78
N THR A 135 6.48 -0.02 1.63
CA THR A 135 6.52 0.76 0.38
C THR A 135 5.12 1.10 -0.09
N ALA A 136 4.21 0.11 -0.13
CA ALA A 136 2.83 0.31 -0.58
C ALA A 136 2.11 1.35 0.28
N ALA A 137 2.23 1.25 1.60
CA ALA A 137 1.65 2.19 2.56
C ALA A 137 2.16 3.62 2.33
N HIS A 138 3.49 3.81 2.33
CA HIS A 138 4.06 5.15 2.18
C HIS A 138 3.85 5.72 0.79
N LEU A 139 3.85 4.91 -0.27
CA LEU A 139 3.53 5.36 -1.62
C LEU A 139 2.08 5.86 -1.70
N ALA A 140 1.13 5.08 -1.17
CA ALA A 140 -0.28 5.45 -1.16
C ALA A 140 -0.53 6.74 -0.37
N GLN A 141 0.08 6.87 0.81
CA GLN A 141 0.02 8.07 1.65
C GLN A 141 0.67 9.28 0.98
N HIS A 142 1.84 9.13 0.36
CA HIS A 142 2.51 10.21 -0.35
C HIS A 142 1.69 10.69 -1.55
N LEU A 143 1.11 9.78 -2.32
CA LEU A 143 0.20 10.10 -3.42
C LEU A 143 -1.02 10.91 -2.92
N ALA A 144 -1.60 10.54 -1.78
CA ALA A 144 -2.72 11.26 -1.19
C ALA A 144 -2.31 12.66 -0.67
N LEU A 145 -1.18 12.77 0.03
CA LEU A 145 -0.63 14.06 0.49
C LEU A 145 -0.27 15.00 -0.67
N THR A 146 0.16 14.45 -1.80
CA THR A 146 0.39 15.18 -3.07
C THR A 146 -0.90 15.46 -3.84
N GLY A 147 -2.06 15.03 -3.34
CA GLY A 147 -3.39 15.41 -3.83
C GLY A 147 -4.01 14.47 -4.85
N HIS A 148 -3.44 13.28 -5.07
CA HIS A 148 -4.09 12.24 -5.89
C HIS A 148 -5.24 11.60 -5.12
N ARG A 149 -6.24 11.09 -5.84
CA ARG A 149 -7.24 10.19 -5.26
C ARG A 149 -6.70 8.77 -5.33
N VAL A 150 -6.53 8.12 -4.20
CA VAL A 150 -5.80 6.85 -4.09
C VAL A 150 -6.67 5.77 -3.49
N LEU A 151 -6.58 4.57 -4.07
CA LEU A 151 -7.09 3.35 -3.46
C LEU A 151 -5.92 2.42 -3.13
N ALA A 152 -5.69 2.15 -1.85
CA ALA A 152 -4.82 1.07 -1.43
C ALA A 152 -5.59 -0.25 -1.45
N ILE A 153 -4.98 -1.34 -1.90
CA ILE A 153 -5.54 -2.68 -1.83
C ILE A 153 -4.54 -3.58 -1.12
N ASP A 154 -4.96 -4.12 0.01
CA ASP A 154 -4.22 -5.15 0.72
C ASP A 154 -4.63 -6.51 0.15
N LEU A 155 -3.69 -7.23 -0.46
CA LEU A 155 -3.92 -8.59 -0.96
C LEU A 155 -3.22 -9.65 -0.11
N ASP A 156 -2.44 -9.26 0.89
CA ASP A 156 -1.80 -10.22 1.78
C ASP A 156 -2.80 -10.63 2.86
N PRO A 157 -3.18 -11.91 3.00
CA PRO A 157 -4.09 -12.34 4.06
C PRO A 157 -3.62 -12.02 5.48
N GLN A 158 -2.32 -11.73 5.69
CA GLN A 158 -1.77 -11.22 6.96
C GLN A 158 -2.17 -9.78 7.26
N ALA A 159 -2.69 -9.07 6.25
CA ALA A 159 -3.32 -7.77 6.32
C ALA A 159 -2.48 -6.67 7.01
N SER A 160 -1.18 -6.69 6.74
CA SER A 160 -0.24 -5.75 7.35
C SER A 160 -0.49 -4.32 6.90
N LEU A 161 -0.93 -4.11 5.65
CA LEU A 161 -1.28 -2.78 5.14
C LEU A 161 -2.57 -2.27 5.79
N SER A 162 -3.55 -3.14 5.97
CA SER A 162 -4.81 -2.85 6.67
C SER A 162 -4.53 -2.39 8.10
N ALA A 163 -3.70 -3.13 8.84
CA ALA A 163 -3.28 -2.80 10.20
C ALA A 163 -2.56 -1.45 10.27
N LEU A 164 -1.68 -1.15 9.31
CA LEU A 164 -1.01 0.14 9.20
C LEU A 164 -1.98 1.30 8.95
N HIS A 165 -3.16 1.07 8.39
CA HIS A 165 -4.20 2.08 8.23
C HIS A 165 -5.24 2.09 9.38
N GLY A 166 -4.97 1.35 10.46
CA GLY A 166 -5.82 1.31 11.65
C GLY A 166 -7.03 0.38 11.51
N ILE A 167 -7.05 -0.46 10.48
CA ILE A 167 -8.07 -1.52 10.31
C ILE A 167 -7.49 -2.81 10.84
N GLN A 168 -8.18 -3.47 11.78
CA GLN A 168 -7.74 -4.73 12.37
C GLN A 168 -8.64 -5.87 11.87
N PRO A 169 -8.24 -6.60 10.82
CA PRO A 169 -9.17 -7.48 10.13
C PRO A 169 -9.66 -8.68 10.95
N GLU A 170 -8.83 -9.21 11.84
CA GLU A 170 -9.23 -10.28 12.76
C GLU A 170 -10.33 -9.85 13.73
N LEU A 171 -10.43 -8.54 14.02
CA LEU A 171 -11.28 -8.01 15.09
C LEU A 171 -12.46 -7.19 14.54
N ASP A 172 -12.27 -6.43 13.47
CA ASP A 172 -13.29 -5.54 12.91
C ASP A 172 -14.27 -6.26 11.96
N LYS A 173 -13.97 -7.52 11.57
CA LYS A 173 -14.77 -8.31 10.62
C LYS A 173 -15.11 -7.55 9.33
N ASN A 174 -14.18 -6.70 8.88
CA ASN A 174 -14.37 -5.98 7.64
C ASN A 174 -14.36 -6.96 6.46
N PRO A 175 -15.23 -6.76 5.46
CA PRO A 175 -15.16 -7.53 4.22
C PRO A 175 -13.81 -7.28 3.56
N SER A 176 -13.17 -8.34 3.08
CA SER A 176 -11.94 -8.23 2.30
C SER A 176 -12.23 -8.18 0.81
N LEU A 177 -11.19 -7.96 0.00
CA LEU A 177 -11.31 -8.01 -1.45
C LEU A 177 -11.88 -9.37 -1.93
N TYR A 178 -11.78 -10.45 -1.14
CA TYR A 178 -12.39 -11.74 -1.47
C TYR A 178 -13.88 -11.61 -1.79
N GLU A 179 -14.62 -10.77 -1.06
CA GLU A 179 -16.06 -10.56 -1.27
C GLU A 179 -16.39 -9.98 -2.67
N ALA A 180 -15.45 -9.23 -3.25
CA ALA A 180 -15.57 -8.71 -4.61
C ALA A 180 -15.08 -9.70 -5.68
N LEU A 181 -14.27 -10.70 -5.28
CA LEU A 181 -13.63 -11.67 -6.15
C LEU A 181 -14.27 -13.07 -6.13
N ARG A 182 -15.08 -13.41 -5.13
CA ARG A 182 -15.70 -14.74 -4.98
C ARG A 182 -16.56 -15.13 -6.19
N TYR A 183 -16.66 -16.43 -6.44
CA TYR A 183 -17.27 -17.01 -7.65
C TYR A 183 -18.77 -17.34 -7.53
N ASP A 184 -19.32 -17.22 -6.32
CA ASP A 184 -20.72 -17.54 -6.04
C ASP A 184 -21.62 -16.29 -6.11
N LYS A 185 -22.88 -16.47 -5.71
CA LYS A 185 -23.93 -15.45 -5.78
C LYS A 185 -23.80 -14.36 -4.72
N ASP A 186 -22.97 -14.55 -3.71
CA ASP A 186 -22.81 -13.60 -2.62
C ASP A 186 -21.75 -12.53 -2.93
N ARG A 187 -21.18 -12.56 -4.15
CA ARG A 187 -20.25 -11.54 -4.64
C ARG A 187 -20.85 -10.13 -4.48
N LYS A 188 -20.10 -9.25 -3.81
CA LYS A 188 -20.47 -7.85 -3.57
C LYS A 188 -19.72 -6.91 -4.50
N PRO A 189 -20.30 -5.75 -4.85
CA PRO A 189 -19.56 -4.67 -5.51
C PRO A 189 -18.35 -4.23 -4.67
N ILE A 190 -17.24 -3.86 -5.32
CA ILE A 190 -16.04 -3.42 -4.57
C ILE A 190 -16.32 -2.17 -3.73
N THR A 191 -17.30 -1.36 -4.13
CA THR A 191 -17.75 -0.16 -3.42
C THR A 191 -18.21 -0.44 -1.99
N GLU A 192 -18.72 -1.63 -1.69
CA GLU A 192 -19.14 -2.03 -0.34
C GLU A 192 -17.98 -2.48 0.55
N VAL A 193 -16.85 -2.83 -0.07
CA VAL A 193 -15.65 -3.34 0.61
C VAL A 193 -14.68 -2.20 0.97
N ILE A 194 -14.67 -1.15 0.15
CA ILE A 194 -13.82 0.04 0.34
C ILE A 194 -14.10 0.70 1.70
N ARG A 195 -13.04 1.08 2.41
CA ARG A 195 -13.07 1.81 3.69
C ARG A 195 -12.24 3.09 3.59
N PRO A 196 -12.68 4.19 4.20
CA PRO A 196 -11.86 5.38 4.31
C PRO A 196 -10.69 5.15 5.26
N THR A 197 -9.59 5.88 5.06
CA THR A 197 -8.45 5.91 5.99
C THR A 197 -8.38 7.23 6.76
N ASN A 198 -7.38 7.36 7.64
CA ASN A 198 -7.05 8.62 8.31
C ASN A 198 -6.39 9.66 7.40
N PHE A 199 -6.08 9.32 6.15
CA PHE A 199 -5.55 10.25 5.14
C PHE A 199 -6.67 10.67 4.18
N PRO A 200 -7.00 11.98 4.11
CA PRO A 200 -7.92 12.50 3.11
C PRO A 200 -7.46 12.18 1.68
N GLY A 201 -8.37 11.65 0.86
CA GLY A 201 -8.07 11.23 -0.50
C GLY A 201 -7.44 9.83 -0.63
N LEU A 202 -7.26 9.11 0.49
CA LEU A 202 -6.83 7.71 0.51
C LEU A 202 -7.91 6.82 1.11
N ASP A 203 -8.42 5.92 0.29
CA ASP A 203 -9.27 4.81 0.71
C ASP A 203 -8.48 3.50 0.66
N ILE A 204 -8.96 2.47 1.35
CA ILE A 204 -8.35 1.14 1.38
C ILE A 204 -9.39 0.03 1.17
N VAL A 205 -9.01 -1.02 0.44
CA VAL A 205 -9.66 -2.33 0.50
C VAL A 205 -8.85 -3.21 1.46
N PRO A 206 -9.40 -3.56 2.63
CA PRO A 206 -8.65 -4.35 3.60
C PRO A 206 -8.52 -5.81 3.16
N ALA A 207 -7.53 -6.47 3.74
CA ALA A 207 -7.33 -7.91 3.65
C ALA A 207 -7.81 -8.59 4.93
N ASN A 208 -8.15 -9.87 4.85
CA ASN A 208 -8.36 -10.74 6.00
C ASN A 208 -7.96 -12.18 5.60
N LEU A 209 -8.01 -13.12 6.55
CA LEU A 209 -7.66 -14.51 6.27
C LEU A 209 -8.54 -15.17 5.19
N GLU A 210 -9.77 -14.71 4.98
CA GLU A 210 -10.70 -15.22 3.96
C GLU A 210 -10.16 -15.01 2.54
N LEU A 211 -9.22 -14.09 2.31
CA LEU A 211 -8.53 -13.98 1.01
C LEU A 211 -7.84 -15.28 0.60
N GLN A 212 -7.44 -16.14 1.53
CA GLN A 212 -6.87 -17.45 1.23
C GLN A 212 -7.86 -18.34 0.47
N GLU A 213 -9.17 -18.18 0.69
CA GLU A 213 -10.20 -18.94 -0.03
C GLU A 213 -10.12 -18.70 -1.54
N TYR A 214 -9.69 -17.51 -1.99
CA TYR A 214 -9.50 -17.25 -3.41
C TYR A 214 -8.46 -18.19 -4.06
N GLU A 215 -7.41 -18.57 -3.33
CA GLU A 215 -6.38 -19.50 -3.81
C GLU A 215 -6.92 -20.93 -3.97
N TYR A 216 -7.94 -21.30 -3.18
CA TYR A 216 -8.60 -22.62 -3.24
C TYR A 216 -9.74 -22.64 -4.26
N ASP A 217 -10.60 -21.63 -4.26
CA ASP A 217 -11.77 -21.52 -5.12
C ASP A 217 -11.40 -21.36 -6.60
N THR A 218 -10.34 -20.61 -6.89
CA THR A 218 -9.95 -20.30 -8.27
C THR A 218 -9.64 -21.57 -9.10
N PRO A 219 -8.78 -22.51 -8.64
CA PRO A 219 -8.60 -23.81 -9.31
C PRO A 219 -9.89 -24.59 -9.52
N ILE A 220 -10.76 -24.65 -8.51
CA ILE A 220 -12.02 -25.39 -8.57
C ILE A 220 -12.93 -24.77 -9.63
N ALA A 221 -13.07 -23.45 -9.63
CA ALA A 221 -13.82 -22.70 -10.63
C ALA A 221 -13.23 -22.88 -12.04
N ALA A 222 -11.89 -22.92 -12.18
CA ALA A 222 -11.22 -23.06 -13.47
C ALA A 222 -11.39 -24.46 -14.10
N THR A 223 -11.51 -25.51 -13.29
CA THR A 223 -11.74 -26.89 -13.76
C THR A 223 -13.20 -27.15 -14.13
N ASN A 224 -14.13 -26.37 -13.59
CA ASN A 224 -15.54 -26.45 -13.96
C ASN A 224 -15.76 -25.89 -15.38
N LYS A 225 -15.92 -26.77 -16.37
CA LYS A 225 -16.12 -26.41 -17.79
C LYS A 225 -17.32 -25.48 -18.05
N ALA A 226 -18.28 -25.42 -17.12
CA ALA A 226 -19.44 -24.52 -17.20
C ALA A 226 -19.13 -23.08 -16.74
N SER A 227 -18.03 -22.85 -16.00
CA SER A 227 -17.64 -21.52 -15.51
C SER A 227 -16.65 -20.87 -16.46
N ALA A 228 -17.11 -19.95 -17.31
CA ALA A 228 -16.22 -19.07 -18.07
C ALA A 228 -15.38 -18.19 -17.12
N ASP A 229 -15.93 -17.83 -15.97
CA ASP A 229 -15.35 -16.95 -14.97
C ASP A 229 -14.11 -17.53 -14.28
N GLY A 230 -14.11 -18.85 -14.02
CA GLY A 230 -12.95 -19.53 -13.43
C GLY A 230 -11.72 -19.52 -14.35
N ARG A 231 -11.93 -19.67 -15.66
CA ARG A 231 -10.85 -19.61 -16.66
C ARG A 231 -10.29 -18.19 -16.86
N MET A 232 -11.07 -17.18 -16.50
CA MET A 232 -10.73 -15.76 -16.62
C MET A 232 -10.40 -15.12 -15.26
N PHE A 233 -9.91 -15.91 -14.29
CA PHE A 233 -9.60 -15.44 -12.93
C PHE A 233 -8.71 -14.19 -12.92
N PHE A 234 -7.75 -14.11 -13.85
CA PHE A 234 -6.83 -12.98 -14.01
C PHE A 234 -7.53 -11.65 -14.36
N THR A 235 -8.80 -11.66 -14.77
CA THR A 235 -9.57 -10.44 -15.04
C THR A 235 -10.40 -9.96 -13.85
N ARG A 236 -10.49 -10.72 -12.75
CA ARG A 236 -11.45 -10.44 -11.68
C ARG A 236 -11.15 -9.15 -10.93
N ILE A 237 -9.88 -8.89 -10.57
CA ILE A 237 -9.49 -7.61 -9.98
C ILE A 237 -9.73 -6.47 -10.97
N THR A 238 -9.39 -6.65 -12.25
CA THR A 238 -9.68 -5.64 -13.29
C THR A 238 -11.18 -5.33 -13.39
N ALA A 239 -12.03 -6.35 -13.33
CA ALA A 239 -13.48 -6.19 -13.38
C ALA A 239 -14.01 -5.46 -12.15
N ALA A 240 -13.53 -5.81 -10.96
CA ALA A 240 -13.88 -5.11 -9.72
C ALA A 240 -13.42 -3.63 -9.77
N LEU A 241 -12.19 -3.36 -10.20
CA LEU A 241 -11.65 -2.00 -10.29
C LEU A 241 -12.41 -1.11 -11.30
N ARG A 242 -13.01 -1.69 -12.35
CA ARG A 242 -13.83 -0.93 -13.31
C ARG A 242 -15.06 -0.29 -12.65
N GLU A 243 -15.59 -0.88 -11.58
CA GLU A 243 -16.74 -0.34 -10.84
C GLU A 243 -16.42 0.99 -10.15
N VAL A 244 -15.12 1.29 -9.96
CA VAL A 244 -14.63 2.49 -9.28
C VAL A 244 -13.58 3.24 -10.11
N ASP A 245 -13.54 3.01 -11.43
CA ASP A 245 -12.50 3.59 -12.27
C ASP A 245 -12.47 5.11 -12.11
N ASP A 246 -13.61 5.79 -12.20
CA ASP A 246 -13.75 7.26 -12.15
C ASP A 246 -13.43 7.91 -10.78
N ARG A 247 -13.48 7.12 -9.71
CA ARG A 247 -13.28 7.60 -8.34
C ARG A 247 -11.83 7.84 -7.96
N TYR A 248 -10.90 7.08 -8.54
CA TYR A 248 -9.48 7.10 -8.16
C TYR A 248 -8.59 7.49 -9.32
N ASP A 249 -7.40 7.99 -9.01
CA ASP A 249 -6.35 8.29 -9.98
C ASP A 249 -5.31 7.16 -10.01
N VAL A 250 -4.97 6.64 -8.82
CA VAL A 250 -3.98 5.59 -8.64
C VAL A 250 -4.51 4.53 -7.68
N VAL A 251 -4.30 3.26 -8.02
CA VAL A 251 -4.47 2.12 -7.14
C VAL A 251 -3.09 1.58 -6.77
N VAL A 252 -2.82 1.39 -5.48
CA VAL A 252 -1.59 0.75 -4.99
C VAL A 252 -1.96 -0.59 -4.39
N ILE A 253 -1.39 -1.68 -4.91
CA ILE A 253 -1.68 -3.04 -4.46
C ILE A 253 -0.47 -3.57 -3.68
N ASP A 254 -0.67 -3.96 -2.41
CA ASP A 254 0.32 -4.71 -1.64
C ASP A 254 0.10 -6.20 -1.84
N CYS A 255 1.02 -6.85 -2.55
CA CYS A 255 0.88 -8.27 -2.91
C CYS A 255 1.50 -9.19 -1.84
N PRO A 256 0.93 -10.39 -1.63
CA PRO A 256 1.51 -11.38 -0.75
C PRO A 256 2.87 -11.88 -1.26
N PRO A 257 3.73 -12.45 -0.39
CA PRO A 257 5.04 -12.98 -0.79
C PRO A 257 4.95 -14.22 -1.68
N GLN A 258 3.81 -14.93 -1.69
CA GLN A 258 3.60 -16.13 -2.49
C GLN A 258 3.19 -15.79 -3.93
N LEU A 259 3.68 -16.58 -4.89
CA LEU A 259 3.24 -16.49 -6.29
C LEU A 259 2.02 -17.39 -6.53
N GLY A 260 0.89 -17.04 -5.91
CA GLY A 260 -0.41 -17.69 -6.07
C GLY A 260 -1.32 -16.97 -7.07
N TYR A 261 -2.58 -17.43 -7.17
CA TYR A 261 -3.63 -16.84 -8.00
C TYR A 261 -3.91 -15.39 -7.64
N LEU A 262 -3.82 -14.99 -6.36
CA LEU A 262 -3.97 -13.60 -5.92
C LEU A 262 -2.92 -12.70 -6.58
N THR A 263 -1.65 -13.04 -6.42
CA THR A 263 -0.53 -12.27 -6.99
C THR A 263 -0.59 -12.21 -8.52
N LEU A 264 -0.98 -13.31 -9.17
CA LEU A 264 -1.13 -13.34 -10.63
C LEU A 264 -2.31 -12.48 -11.10
N THR A 265 -3.44 -12.52 -10.40
CA THR A 265 -4.58 -11.64 -10.70
C THR A 265 -4.22 -10.18 -10.49
N ALA A 266 -3.45 -9.87 -9.45
CA ALA A 266 -2.97 -8.52 -9.18
C ALA A 266 -2.05 -8.01 -10.28
N LEU A 267 -1.07 -8.82 -10.69
CA LEU A 267 -0.10 -8.46 -11.73
C LEU A 267 -0.74 -8.30 -13.11
N THR A 268 -1.76 -9.09 -13.41
CA THR A 268 -2.51 -8.99 -14.67
C THR A 268 -3.48 -7.80 -14.69
N ALA A 269 -4.01 -7.39 -13.53
CA ALA A 269 -4.77 -6.15 -13.37
C ALA A 269 -3.89 -4.89 -13.32
N SER A 270 -2.61 -5.05 -13.02
CA SER A 270 -1.69 -3.93 -12.84
C SER A 270 -1.23 -3.31 -14.15
N THR A 271 -1.17 -1.98 -14.18
CA THR A 271 -0.54 -1.24 -15.29
C THR A 271 0.96 -1.11 -15.07
N SER A 272 1.42 -1.25 -13.82
CA SER A 272 2.82 -1.09 -13.46
C SER A 272 3.19 -1.99 -12.27
N ALA A 273 4.46 -2.37 -12.19
CA ALA A 273 4.97 -3.20 -11.09
C ALA A 273 6.21 -2.58 -10.44
N LEU A 274 6.21 -2.52 -9.12
CA LEU A 274 7.36 -2.12 -8.30
C LEU A 274 7.89 -3.37 -7.58
N ILE A 275 9.07 -3.81 -7.98
CA ILE A 275 9.73 -4.99 -7.41
C ILE A 275 10.69 -4.51 -6.34
N THR A 276 10.38 -4.76 -5.07
CA THR A 276 11.32 -4.38 -4.01
C THR A 276 12.53 -5.32 -4.01
N ILE A 277 13.70 -4.85 -3.60
CA ILE A 277 14.89 -5.70 -3.47
C ILE A 277 15.70 -5.27 -2.25
N HIS A 278 16.10 -6.24 -1.44
CA HIS A 278 17.09 -6.01 -0.39
C HIS A 278 18.47 -6.27 -1.00
N PRO A 279 19.46 -5.36 -0.89
CA PRO A 279 20.72 -5.45 -1.63
C PRO A 279 21.70 -6.47 -1.01
N GLN A 280 21.28 -7.73 -0.88
CA GLN A 280 22.09 -8.85 -0.45
C GLN A 280 22.20 -9.89 -1.56
N MET A 281 23.36 -10.57 -1.66
CA MET A 281 23.62 -11.55 -2.72
C MET A 281 22.56 -12.66 -2.79
N LEU A 282 22.15 -13.20 -1.63
CA LEU A 282 21.11 -14.23 -1.58
C LEU A 282 19.77 -13.72 -2.12
N ASP A 283 19.42 -12.47 -1.85
CA ASP A 283 18.18 -11.87 -2.33
C ASP A 283 18.20 -11.66 -3.85
N VAL A 284 19.35 -11.27 -4.41
CA VAL A 284 19.52 -11.16 -5.87
C VAL A 284 19.46 -12.52 -6.56
N MET A 285 20.07 -13.56 -5.97
CA MET A 285 19.95 -14.93 -6.47
C MET A 285 18.50 -15.42 -6.46
N SER A 286 17.78 -15.21 -5.35
CA SER A 286 16.35 -15.54 -5.25
C SER A 286 15.51 -14.75 -6.25
N MET A 287 15.81 -13.46 -6.47
CA MET A 287 15.15 -12.64 -7.48
C MET A 287 15.34 -13.20 -8.88
N SER A 288 16.54 -13.66 -9.24
CA SER A 288 16.78 -14.24 -10.58
C SER A 288 15.88 -15.44 -10.86
N GLN A 289 15.79 -16.39 -9.92
CA GLN A 289 14.91 -17.56 -10.06
C GLN A 289 13.44 -17.13 -10.13
N PHE A 290 13.08 -16.15 -9.32
CA PHE A 290 11.74 -15.60 -9.32
C PHE A 290 11.35 -14.98 -10.67
N LEU A 291 12.20 -14.15 -11.27
CA LEU A 291 11.90 -13.49 -12.54
C LEU A 291 11.73 -14.50 -13.68
N LEU A 292 12.50 -15.59 -13.65
CA LEU A 292 12.35 -16.71 -14.60
C LEU A 292 10.99 -17.39 -14.43
N MET A 293 10.60 -17.69 -13.18
CA MET A 293 9.30 -18.29 -12.87
C MET A 293 8.15 -17.36 -13.26
N LEU A 294 8.20 -16.09 -12.88
CA LEU A 294 7.19 -15.09 -13.23
C LEU A 294 7.06 -14.95 -14.75
N GLY A 295 8.19 -14.84 -15.48
CA GLY A 295 8.19 -14.75 -16.93
C GLY A 295 7.57 -16.00 -17.59
N GLY A 296 7.82 -17.19 -17.02
CA GLY A 296 7.19 -18.43 -17.46
C GLY A 296 5.68 -18.44 -17.25
N ILE A 297 5.21 -18.07 -16.07
CA ILE A 297 3.78 -18.05 -15.74
C ILE A 297 3.03 -16.98 -16.52
N LEU A 298 3.56 -15.76 -16.61
CA LEU A 298 2.95 -14.69 -17.40
C LEU A 298 2.87 -15.06 -18.88
N ARG A 299 3.85 -15.80 -19.41
CA ARG A 299 3.79 -16.35 -20.78
C ARG A 299 2.62 -17.32 -20.93
N SER A 300 2.45 -18.26 -20.00
CA SER A 300 1.34 -19.22 -20.02
C SER A 300 -0.03 -18.53 -19.90
N ILE A 301 -0.14 -17.53 -19.02
CA ILE A 301 -1.37 -16.75 -18.84
C ILE A 301 -1.67 -15.92 -20.10
N SER A 302 -0.64 -15.38 -20.76
CA SER A 302 -0.80 -14.68 -22.04
C SER A 302 -1.30 -15.60 -23.16
N GLN A 303 -0.81 -16.85 -23.20
CA GLN A 303 -1.31 -17.87 -24.14
C GLN A 303 -2.79 -18.25 -23.88
N ALA A 304 -3.24 -18.13 -22.63
CA ALA A 304 -4.65 -18.32 -22.25
C ALA A 304 -5.54 -17.11 -22.55
N GLY A 305 -5.01 -16.05 -23.17
CA GLY A 305 -5.76 -14.87 -23.61
C GLY A 305 -5.72 -13.67 -22.68
N ALA A 306 -4.89 -13.70 -21.63
CA ALA A 306 -4.66 -12.51 -20.80
C ALA A 306 -3.73 -11.51 -21.48
N GLU A 307 -4.10 -10.24 -21.51
CA GLU A 307 -3.20 -9.18 -21.96
C GLU A 307 -2.54 -8.49 -20.77
N VAL A 308 -1.26 -8.75 -20.56
CA VAL A 308 -0.46 -8.05 -19.54
C VAL A 308 0.08 -6.76 -20.14
N ARG A 309 -0.62 -5.64 -19.92
CA ARG A 309 -0.25 -4.32 -20.45
C ARG A 309 0.55 -3.50 -19.42
N MET A 310 1.75 -3.99 -19.10
CA MET A 310 2.66 -3.29 -18.17
C MET A 310 3.28 -2.07 -18.87
N LYS A 311 2.91 -0.85 -18.46
CA LYS A 311 3.48 0.41 -18.95
C LYS A 311 4.92 0.59 -18.48
N TRP A 312 5.19 0.21 -17.24
CA TRP A 312 6.55 0.18 -16.68
C TRP A 312 6.66 -0.82 -15.54
N PHE A 313 7.87 -1.31 -15.30
CA PHE A 313 8.22 -1.95 -14.05
C PHE A 313 9.57 -1.44 -13.58
N ARG A 314 9.77 -1.40 -12.26
CA ARG A 314 11.02 -0.93 -11.64
C ARG A 314 11.45 -1.79 -10.47
N TYR A 315 12.76 -1.88 -10.27
CA TYR A 315 13.36 -2.41 -9.05
C TYR A 315 13.63 -1.26 -8.08
N MET A 316 13.17 -1.41 -6.85
CA MET A 316 13.41 -0.45 -5.78
C MET A 316 14.28 -1.10 -4.70
N VAL A 317 15.48 -0.54 -4.50
CA VAL A 317 16.35 -0.96 -3.41
C VAL A 317 15.72 -0.53 -2.10
N THR A 318 15.62 -1.48 -1.17
CA THR A 318 15.07 -1.28 0.18
C THR A 318 16.11 -1.54 1.24
N ARG A 319 15.94 -0.91 2.41
CA ARG A 319 16.77 -1.10 3.60
C ARG A 319 18.27 -0.94 3.29
N TYR A 320 18.60 0.00 2.40
CA TYR A 320 19.96 0.25 1.97
C TYR A 320 20.78 0.97 3.03
N GLU A 321 21.99 0.48 3.27
CA GLU A 321 23.01 1.13 4.10
C GLU A 321 24.19 1.54 3.21
N PRO A 322 24.35 2.84 2.85
CA PRO A 322 25.42 3.28 1.96
C PRO A 322 26.84 3.00 2.49
N THR A 323 26.98 2.90 3.81
CA THR A 323 28.24 2.58 4.49
C THR A 323 28.58 1.09 4.47
N ASP A 324 27.62 0.23 4.10
CA ASP A 324 27.82 -1.21 3.93
C ASP A 324 28.41 -1.46 2.53
N GLY A 325 29.73 -1.72 2.50
CA GLY A 325 30.49 -1.95 1.26
C GLY A 325 29.89 -3.06 0.39
N PRO A 326 29.61 -4.26 0.93
CA PRO A 326 28.89 -5.31 0.21
C PRO A 326 27.55 -4.87 -0.40
N GLN A 327 26.71 -4.13 0.32
CA GLN A 327 25.46 -3.62 -0.24
C GLN A 327 25.71 -2.62 -1.37
N ALA A 328 26.66 -1.70 -1.20
CA ALA A 328 27.00 -0.71 -2.23
C ALA A 328 27.51 -1.36 -3.52
N GLN A 329 28.34 -2.39 -3.41
CA GLN A 329 28.79 -3.19 -4.56
C GLN A 329 27.61 -3.89 -5.26
N MET A 330 26.67 -4.45 -4.49
CA MET A 330 25.49 -5.11 -5.04
C MET A 330 24.56 -4.15 -5.77
N VAL A 331 24.30 -2.97 -5.20
CA VAL A 331 23.50 -1.93 -5.84
C VAL A 331 24.16 -1.48 -7.15
N GLY A 332 25.48 -1.24 -7.14
CA GLY A 332 26.22 -0.88 -8.35
C GLY A 332 26.16 -1.97 -9.44
N PHE A 333 26.27 -3.24 -9.05
CA PHE A 333 26.09 -4.37 -9.95
C PHE A 333 24.69 -4.39 -10.59
N MET A 334 23.64 -4.24 -9.79
CA MET A 334 22.25 -4.21 -10.26
C MET A 334 21.96 -3.02 -11.18
N GLN A 335 22.51 -1.84 -10.87
CA GLN A 335 22.41 -0.64 -11.70
C GLN A 335 23.10 -0.81 -13.06
N ALA A 336 24.25 -1.50 -13.09
CA ALA A 336 24.94 -1.82 -14.33
C ALA A 336 24.16 -2.83 -15.19
N LEU A 337 23.52 -3.82 -14.56
CA LEU A 337 22.72 -4.84 -15.26
C LEU A 337 21.38 -4.31 -15.77
N PHE A 338 20.68 -3.49 -14.97
CA PHE A 338 19.30 -3.08 -15.22
C PHE A 338 19.13 -1.55 -15.21
N PRO A 339 19.89 -0.78 -16.02
CA PRO A 339 19.96 0.68 -15.91
C PRO A 339 18.62 1.39 -16.17
N LYS A 340 17.71 0.77 -16.94
CA LYS A 340 16.38 1.34 -17.23
C LYS A 340 15.32 0.94 -16.22
N GLN A 341 15.56 -0.13 -15.46
CA GLN A 341 14.58 -0.72 -14.56
C GLN A 341 14.91 -0.41 -13.10
N MET A 342 16.13 -0.06 -12.73
CA MET A 342 16.42 0.41 -11.38
C MET A 342 15.82 1.79 -11.14
N LEU A 343 15.21 1.99 -9.98
CA LEU A 343 15.01 3.34 -9.45
C LEU A 343 16.38 3.95 -9.11
N THR A 344 16.47 5.26 -9.27
CA THR A 344 17.64 6.07 -9.00
C THR A 344 17.84 6.22 -7.50
N ASN A 345 16.74 6.49 -6.78
CA ASN A 345 16.76 6.68 -5.35
C ASN A 345 16.54 5.34 -4.61
N PRO A 346 17.43 4.96 -3.68
CA PRO A 346 17.22 3.79 -2.82
C PRO A 346 16.49 4.18 -1.52
N MET A 347 15.66 3.27 -1.01
CA MET A 347 15.07 3.43 0.31
C MET A 347 16.06 3.02 1.40
N LEU A 348 16.46 3.96 2.25
CA LEU A 348 17.44 3.76 3.30
C LEU A 348 16.91 2.88 4.44
N LYS A 349 17.80 2.11 5.07
CA LYS A 349 17.50 1.49 6.37
C LYS A 349 17.46 2.58 7.44
N SER A 350 16.37 2.64 8.17
CA SER A 350 16.21 3.59 9.28
C SER A 350 15.48 2.95 10.45
N THR A 351 15.97 3.19 11.66
CA THR A 351 15.27 2.80 12.89
C THR A 351 13.93 3.53 13.01
N ALA A 352 13.82 4.77 12.51
CA ALA A 352 12.56 5.51 12.56
C ALA A 352 11.42 4.78 11.82
N ILE A 353 11.72 4.09 10.72
CA ILE A 353 10.73 3.30 9.97
C ILE A 353 10.35 2.04 10.73
N SER A 354 11.36 1.34 11.27
CA SER A 354 11.15 0.13 12.06
C SER A 354 10.33 0.40 13.32
N ASP A 355 10.69 1.45 14.06
CA ASP A 355 10.04 1.84 15.32
C ASP A 355 8.61 2.32 15.08
N ALA A 356 8.37 3.12 14.04
CA ALA A 356 7.01 3.52 13.65
C ALA A 356 6.16 2.30 13.27
N GLY A 357 6.74 1.31 12.57
CA GLY A 357 6.05 0.07 12.21
C GLY A 357 5.60 -0.75 13.42
N ILE A 358 6.38 -0.74 14.52
CA ILE A 358 6.01 -1.45 15.77
C ILE A 358 4.72 -0.88 16.38
N THR A 359 4.46 0.42 16.22
CA THR A 359 3.25 1.08 16.71
C THR A 359 2.16 1.18 15.64
N ASN A 360 2.26 0.43 14.54
CA ASN A 360 1.39 0.50 13.37
C ASN A 360 1.26 1.92 12.81
N GLN A 361 2.35 2.68 12.79
CA GLN A 361 2.42 4.03 12.22
C GLN A 361 3.44 4.10 11.08
N THR A 362 3.25 5.08 10.22
CA THR A 362 4.16 5.42 9.13
C THR A 362 4.94 6.69 9.44
N LEU A 363 6.01 6.97 8.67
CA LEU A 363 6.80 8.20 8.85
C LEU A 363 5.98 9.48 8.68
N TYR A 364 4.88 9.43 7.92
CA TYR A 364 3.98 10.56 7.73
C TYR A 364 3.05 10.79 8.93
N GLU A 365 2.85 9.80 9.79
CA GLU A 365 1.95 9.87 10.95
C GLU A 365 2.67 10.24 12.25
N ILE A 366 3.93 9.87 12.39
CA ILE A 366 4.72 10.14 13.58
C ILE A 366 5.21 11.60 13.63
N GLU A 367 5.31 12.13 14.85
CA GLU A 367 5.85 13.47 15.07
C GLU A 367 7.39 13.44 15.05
N ARG A 368 8.00 14.41 14.37
CA ARG A 368 9.46 14.54 14.28
C ARG A 368 10.15 14.59 15.65
N SER A 369 9.48 15.06 16.70
CA SER A 369 10.01 15.14 18.06
C SER A 369 10.17 13.78 18.75
N GLN A 370 9.55 12.72 18.24
CA GLN A 370 9.64 11.37 18.81
C GLN A 370 10.98 10.69 18.48
N PHE A 371 11.77 11.26 17.57
CA PHE A 371 13.00 10.65 17.06
C PHE A 371 14.19 11.60 17.09
N THR A 372 15.39 11.03 16.99
CA THR A 372 16.60 11.81 16.69
C THR A 372 16.42 12.51 15.34
N ARG A 373 16.48 13.85 15.34
CA ARG A 373 16.21 14.69 14.16
C ARG A 373 16.91 14.21 12.89
N GLY A 374 18.22 13.96 12.95
CA GLY A 374 19.00 13.52 11.79
C GLY A 374 18.66 12.11 11.29
N THR A 375 18.07 11.24 12.12
CA THR A 375 17.60 9.92 11.68
C THR A 375 16.25 10.02 11.00
N TYR A 376 15.34 10.82 11.57
CA TYR A 376 14.02 11.08 11.00
C TYR A 376 14.15 11.79 9.64
N ASP A 377 14.87 12.90 9.58
CA ASP A 377 14.99 13.73 8.38
C ASP A 377 15.59 12.93 7.22
N ARG A 378 16.70 12.20 7.45
CA ARG A 378 17.29 11.33 6.41
C ARG A 378 16.34 10.26 5.91
N ALA A 379 15.53 9.67 6.80
CA ALA A 379 14.59 8.63 6.42
C ALA A 379 13.43 9.19 5.60
N LEU A 380 12.90 10.34 6.01
CA LEU A 380 11.83 11.05 5.31
C LEU A 380 12.29 11.56 3.94
N ASP A 381 13.51 12.11 3.85
CA ASP A 381 14.09 12.58 2.60
C ASP A 381 14.26 11.45 1.59
N ALA A 382 14.81 10.29 2.01
CA ALA A 382 14.94 9.14 1.13
C ALA A 382 13.57 8.59 0.69
N LEU A 383 12.61 8.54 1.63
CA LEU A 383 11.26 8.09 1.36
C LEU A 383 10.57 8.98 0.31
N ASN A 384 10.65 10.29 0.51
CA ASN A 384 10.11 11.30 -0.39
C ASN A 384 10.76 11.21 -1.77
N ALA A 385 12.09 11.12 -1.86
CA ALA A 385 12.78 11.00 -3.15
C ALA A 385 12.38 9.75 -3.94
N VAL A 386 12.21 8.61 -3.26
CA VAL A 386 11.71 7.37 -3.87
C VAL A 386 10.27 7.55 -4.38
N ASN A 387 9.40 8.11 -3.55
CA ASN A 387 7.99 8.29 -3.90
C ASN A 387 7.80 9.30 -5.05
N GLU A 388 8.55 10.41 -5.04
CA GLU A 388 8.57 11.39 -6.13
C GLU A 388 8.98 10.74 -7.46
N GLU A 389 10.03 9.90 -7.45
CA GLU A 389 10.46 9.18 -8.64
C GLU A 389 9.36 8.23 -9.18
N ILE A 390 8.59 7.60 -8.28
CA ILE A 390 7.44 6.76 -8.67
C ILE A 390 6.28 7.61 -9.21
N VAL A 391 5.99 8.75 -8.60
CA VAL A 391 4.97 9.71 -9.08
C VAL A 391 5.30 10.16 -10.50
N ASP A 392 6.57 10.48 -10.78
CA ASP A 392 7.02 10.84 -12.13
C ASP A 392 6.76 9.72 -13.15
N LEU A 393 6.97 8.45 -12.76
CA LEU A 393 6.68 7.31 -13.63
C LEU A 393 5.17 7.14 -13.89
N ILE A 394 4.34 7.38 -12.88
CA ILE A 394 2.87 7.40 -13.00
C ILE A 394 2.44 8.50 -13.98
N HIS A 395 3.00 9.70 -13.84
CA HIS A 395 2.66 10.84 -14.70
C HIS A 395 3.14 10.65 -16.15
N ARG A 396 4.34 10.10 -16.35
CA ARG A 396 4.83 9.70 -17.68
C ARG A 396 3.95 8.64 -18.33
N ALA A 397 3.40 7.72 -17.54
CA ALA A 397 2.45 6.70 -18.01
C ALA A 397 1.11 7.29 -18.48
N TRP A 398 0.78 8.52 -18.06
CA TRP A 398 -0.30 9.34 -18.60
C TRP A 398 0.12 10.23 -19.79
N GLY A 399 1.40 10.20 -20.18
CA GLY A 399 1.94 11.06 -21.23
C GLY A 399 2.19 12.50 -20.77
N ARG A 400 2.22 12.76 -19.46
CA ARG A 400 2.63 14.05 -18.88
C ARG A 400 4.17 14.17 -18.96
N LYS A 401 4.65 15.40 -19.11
CA LYS A 401 6.08 15.71 -19.22
C LYS A 401 6.73 15.85 -17.86
#